data_AF-A0A1F9PAF8-F1
#
_entry.id   AF-A0A1F9PAF8-F1
#
_cell.length_a   1.000
_cell.length_b   1.000
_cell.length_c   1.000
_cell.angle_alpha   90.00
_cell.angle_beta   90.00
_cell.angle_gamma   90.00
#
_symmetry.space_group_name_H-M   'P 1'
#
loop_
_entity.id
_entity.type
_entity.pdbx_description
1 polymer ?
#
loop_
_entity_poly.entity_id
_entity_poly.type
_entity_poly.pdbx_seq_one_letter_code
_entity_poly.pdbx_strand_id
1 'polypeptide(L)'
;MSVITDPDNLNDGTEIVVTTGAKTVKLQVSGNLGTDGVTLKCVYSKLKDLWKTSSTYIQYPFPMGPITDEQFELINGWDFDKTIPVTETSATVNLIRTGGWALKDNAGVSQEEWAGIVTLGSLGVTDQVYYQQASAGAATNIVLQGAVNQAVKVYGDATHGNFDYRSYFKMFVREYQKIYASSQLSDIGVSTVTYQVYRFPLANGSDLKITHNDATVLGSSPYTGMTVTWYASPQARSIGGTNRNFHVIVDGNNGTAEQIYEYVQYELRQSADIDQGAGTKTGKTAADLLRFVGDSLYTLVQPEGGVYIDNFQANDTNRLTFVDDLSINRTFPYVAALTIQFGETLQNDASAIYHVYFTNDDAGDNTGRDFGTATAITVNDQASVAMSGTIGGAGSISKTFDYDGNVQRGAASAGTDAPITVVAIGLNTAQYVKAAGTIGRSIANVISLVAPLERNYQNL
;
A
#
# COMPACT_ATOMS: atom_id res chain seq x y z
N MET A 1 19.50 -19.40 18.00
CA MET A 1 19.24 -20.23 19.20
C MET A 1 17.78 -20.06 19.58
N SER A 2 17.24 -20.83 20.52
CA SER A 2 15.87 -20.60 21.00
C SER A 2 15.89 -19.59 22.15
N VAL A 3 14.78 -18.87 22.33
CA VAL A 3 14.55 -18.05 23.53
C VAL A 3 14.75 -18.92 24.78
N ILE A 4 15.57 -18.45 25.73
CA ILE A 4 15.76 -19.15 27.00
C ILE A 4 14.50 -19.02 27.85
N THR A 5 14.01 -20.15 28.35
CA THR A 5 12.85 -20.24 29.25
C THR A 5 13.14 -21.00 30.55
N ASP A 6 14.28 -21.69 30.60
CA ASP A 6 14.73 -22.47 31.75
C ASP A 6 15.88 -21.75 32.47
N PRO A 7 15.74 -21.41 33.77
CA PRO A 7 16.76 -20.71 34.53
C PRO A 7 18.09 -21.46 34.62
N ASP A 8 18.11 -22.79 34.48
CA ASP A 8 19.35 -23.57 34.52
C ASP A 8 20.27 -23.25 33.33
N ASN A 9 19.72 -22.69 32.25
CA ASN A 9 20.49 -22.26 31.08
C ASN A 9 21.09 -20.85 31.21
N LEU A 10 20.82 -20.11 32.29
CA LEU A 10 21.47 -18.84 32.61
C LEU A 10 22.55 -19.06 33.67
N ASN A 11 23.83 -19.01 33.33
CA ASN A 11 24.91 -19.14 34.31
C ASN A 11 25.28 -17.79 34.91
N ASP A 12 25.44 -17.78 36.24
CA ASP A 12 25.87 -16.59 36.98
C ASP A 12 27.32 -16.23 36.64
N GLY A 13 27.58 -14.94 36.49
CA GLY A 13 28.86 -14.40 36.04
C GLY A 13 29.15 -14.56 34.54
N THR A 14 28.29 -15.26 33.79
CA THR A 14 28.46 -15.49 32.34
C THR A 14 27.35 -14.82 31.52
N GLU A 15 26.13 -15.37 31.56
CA GLU A 15 24.96 -14.81 30.86
C GLU A 15 24.18 -13.82 31.71
N ILE A 16 24.11 -14.06 33.02
CA ILE A 16 23.52 -13.13 33.99
C ILE A 16 24.59 -12.68 34.98
N VAL A 17 24.74 -11.37 35.14
CA VAL A 17 25.74 -10.78 36.05
C VAL A 17 25.01 -9.86 37.02
N VAL A 18 25.06 -10.21 38.30
CA VAL A 18 24.46 -9.42 39.39
C VAL A 18 25.54 -8.60 40.08
N THR A 19 25.42 -7.27 40.03
CA THR A 19 26.36 -6.35 40.69
C THR A 19 25.71 -5.76 41.93
N THR A 20 26.00 -6.31 43.11
CA THR A 20 25.35 -5.92 44.38
C THR A 20 25.68 -4.50 44.84
N GLY A 21 26.89 -4.01 44.56
CA GLY A 21 27.31 -2.65 44.93
C GLY A 21 26.53 -1.56 44.17
N ALA A 22 26.35 -1.75 42.85
CA ALA A 22 25.57 -0.87 42.00
C ALA A 22 24.07 -1.21 42.00
N LYS A 23 23.69 -2.36 42.56
CA LYS A 23 22.35 -2.96 42.49
C LYS A 23 21.83 -3.10 41.05
N THR A 24 22.64 -3.67 40.17
CA THR A 24 22.22 -3.91 38.78
C THR A 24 22.20 -5.39 38.41
N VAL A 25 21.28 -5.76 37.53
CA VAL A 25 21.24 -7.07 36.86
C VAL A 25 21.55 -6.86 35.38
N LYS A 26 22.63 -7.46 34.90
CA LYS A 26 23.03 -7.41 33.49
C LYS A 26 22.76 -8.76 32.83
N LEU A 27 22.24 -8.72 31.61
CA LEU A 27 22.24 -9.86 30.69
C LEU A 27 23.35 -9.65 29.66
N GLN A 28 24.11 -10.70 29.37
CA GLN A 28 25.25 -10.63 28.46
C GLN A 28 25.16 -11.75 27.43
N VAL A 29 25.26 -11.38 26.15
CA VAL A 29 25.35 -12.35 25.06
C VAL A 29 26.66 -13.12 25.20
N SER A 30 26.57 -14.33 25.73
CA SER A 30 27.67 -15.22 26.06
C SER A 30 27.09 -16.62 26.31
N GLY A 31 27.93 -17.66 26.26
CA GLY A 31 27.54 -19.04 26.52
C GLY A 31 26.22 -19.43 25.83
N ASN A 32 25.17 -19.66 26.62
CA ASN A 32 23.85 -20.08 26.14
C ASN A 32 22.96 -18.92 25.64
N LEU A 33 23.23 -17.68 26.03
CA LEU A 33 22.39 -16.51 25.72
C LEU A 33 22.84 -15.85 24.41
N GLY A 34 22.00 -15.96 23.39
CA GLY A 34 22.10 -15.22 22.12
C GLY A 34 21.20 -13.98 22.09
N THR A 35 21.15 -13.32 20.93
CA THR A 35 20.19 -12.24 20.65
C THR A 35 18.74 -12.72 20.57
N ASP A 36 18.50 -14.03 20.54
CA ASP A 36 17.17 -14.61 20.71
C ASP A 36 16.57 -14.27 22.09
N GLY A 37 17.42 -14.01 23.08
CA GLY A 37 17.02 -13.48 24.38
C GLY A 37 16.49 -14.53 25.36
N VAL A 38 15.93 -14.03 26.47
CA VAL A 38 15.44 -14.82 27.60
C VAL A 38 14.13 -14.24 28.13
N THR A 39 13.20 -15.09 28.57
CA THR A 39 11.95 -14.58 29.14
C THR A 39 12.17 -13.88 30.48
N LEU A 40 11.42 -12.81 30.77
CA LEU A 40 11.55 -12.09 32.03
C LEU A 40 11.26 -12.99 33.25
N LYS A 41 10.31 -13.92 33.09
CA LYS A 41 10.01 -14.96 34.09
C LYS A 41 11.19 -15.89 34.36
N CYS A 42 11.98 -16.21 33.33
CA CYS A 42 13.21 -16.99 33.48
C CYS A 42 14.28 -16.20 34.26
N VAL A 43 14.46 -14.90 33.96
CA VAL A 43 15.37 -14.02 34.71
C VAL A 43 14.96 -13.96 36.19
N TYR A 44 13.68 -13.72 36.47
CA TYR A 44 13.14 -13.71 37.83
C TYR A 44 13.40 -15.04 38.57
N SER A 45 13.13 -16.17 37.91
CA SER A 45 13.35 -17.51 38.49
C SER A 45 14.83 -17.74 38.78
N LYS A 46 15.73 -17.36 37.86
CA LYS A 46 17.18 -17.48 38.07
C LYS A 46 17.64 -16.65 39.26
N LEU A 47 17.20 -15.41 39.38
CA LEU A 47 17.52 -14.55 40.51
C LEU A 47 17.04 -15.16 41.84
N LYS A 48 15.86 -15.80 41.88
CA LYS A 48 15.42 -16.52 43.09
C LYS A 48 16.36 -17.64 43.47
N ASP A 49 16.84 -18.41 42.51
CA ASP A 49 17.74 -19.54 42.81
C ASP A 49 19.12 -19.05 43.25
N LEU A 50 19.61 -17.95 42.69
CA LEU A 50 20.81 -17.26 43.16
C LEU A 50 20.65 -16.77 44.61
N TRP A 51 19.51 -16.17 44.97
CA TRP A 51 19.26 -15.73 46.34
C TRP A 51 19.11 -16.88 47.32
N LYS A 52 18.53 -18.01 46.92
CA LYS A 52 18.42 -19.19 47.80
C LYS A 52 19.76 -19.85 48.09
N THR A 53 20.66 -19.85 47.12
CA THR A 53 21.86 -20.72 47.14
C THR A 53 23.16 -19.97 47.44
N SER A 54 23.25 -18.68 47.12
CA SER A 54 24.47 -17.88 47.31
C SER A 54 24.46 -17.13 48.64
N SER A 55 25.45 -17.40 49.49
CA SER A 55 25.70 -16.63 50.71
C SER A 55 26.05 -15.17 50.46
N THR A 56 26.44 -14.81 49.24
CA THR A 56 26.74 -13.44 48.81
C THR A 56 25.46 -12.68 48.48
N TYR A 57 24.52 -13.30 47.76
CA TYR A 57 23.31 -12.61 47.30
C TYR A 57 22.23 -12.52 48.36
N ILE A 58 22.06 -13.54 49.20
CA ILE A 58 21.01 -13.58 50.23
C ILE A 58 21.11 -12.44 51.26
N GLN A 59 22.27 -11.79 51.36
CA GLN A 59 22.50 -10.64 52.25
C GLN A 59 21.79 -9.35 51.78
N TYR A 60 21.34 -9.31 50.52
CA TYR A 60 20.71 -8.14 49.92
C TYR A 60 19.19 -8.37 49.74
N PRO A 61 18.36 -7.32 49.90
CA PRO A 61 16.95 -7.40 49.54
C PRO A 61 16.76 -7.87 48.09
N PHE A 62 15.79 -8.75 47.86
CA PHE A 62 15.51 -9.35 46.56
C PHE A 62 15.14 -8.27 45.51
N PRO A 63 15.64 -8.36 44.27
CA PRO A 63 15.54 -7.27 43.28
C PRO A 63 14.18 -7.11 42.59
N MET A 64 13.34 -8.14 42.57
CA MET A 64 12.14 -8.15 41.73
C MET A 64 10.85 -8.59 42.46
N GLY A 65 9.74 -7.91 42.20
CA GLY A 65 8.39 -8.33 42.59
C GLY A 65 7.60 -8.83 41.38
N PRO A 66 7.03 -10.05 41.40
CA PRO A 66 6.11 -10.50 40.35
C PRO A 66 4.70 -9.98 40.65
N ILE A 67 4.03 -9.41 39.64
CA ILE A 67 2.60 -9.07 39.71
C ILE A 67 1.79 -10.15 38.98
N THR A 68 2.22 -10.51 37.78
CA THR A 68 1.72 -11.65 37.01
C THR A 68 2.89 -12.40 36.36
N ASP A 69 2.61 -13.42 35.56
CA ASP A 69 3.64 -14.15 34.81
C ASP A 69 4.36 -13.29 33.76
N GLU A 70 3.80 -12.14 33.37
CA GLU A 70 4.31 -11.26 32.31
C GLU A 70 4.48 -9.79 32.77
N GLN A 71 4.35 -9.53 34.07
CA GLN A 71 4.40 -8.18 34.66
C GLN A 71 5.21 -8.21 35.96
N PHE A 72 6.29 -7.43 36.00
CA PHE A 72 7.24 -7.41 37.11
C PHE A 72 7.56 -6.00 37.58
N GLU A 73 8.09 -5.88 38.79
CA GLU A 73 8.59 -4.63 39.34
C GLU A 73 10.05 -4.83 39.78
N LEU A 74 10.94 -3.94 39.38
CA LEU A 74 12.27 -3.80 39.96
C LEU A 74 12.15 -2.92 41.20
N ILE A 75 12.57 -3.45 42.35
CA ILE A 75 12.34 -2.88 43.67
C ILE A 75 13.63 -2.82 44.48
N ASN A 76 13.58 -2.21 45.68
CA ASN A 76 14.71 -2.13 46.61
C ASN A 76 15.95 -1.40 46.02
N GLY A 77 15.72 -0.52 45.04
CA GLY A 77 16.74 0.24 44.33
C GLY A 77 17.56 -0.60 43.33
N TRP A 78 17.07 -1.77 42.93
CA TRP A 78 17.67 -2.56 41.85
C TRP A 78 17.19 -2.09 40.49
N ASP A 79 18.05 -2.18 39.47
CA ASP A 79 17.71 -1.88 38.07
C ASP A 79 18.34 -2.91 37.11
N PHE A 80 17.86 -2.96 35.87
CA PHE A 80 18.60 -3.60 34.78
C PHE A 80 19.78 -2.73 34.35
N ASP A 81 20.89 -3.38 34.03
CA ASP A 81 22.07 -2.69 33.52
C ASP A 81 21.82 -2.12 32.12
N LYS A 82 21.95 -0.79 31.99
CA LYS A 82 21.75 -0.01 30.76
C LYS A 82 23.05 0.59 30.24
N THR A 83 24.20 0.03 30.62
CA THR A 83 25.51 0.54 30.17
C THR A 83 25.73 0.34 28.67
N ILE A 84 25.17 -0.74 28.12
CA ILE A 84 25.06 -0.94 26.67
C ILE A 84 23.87 -0.11 26.17
N PRO A 85 24.05 0.76 25.15
CA PRO A 85 22.97 1.58 24.62
C PRO A 85 21.77 0.75 24.16
N VAL A 86 20.56 1.24 24.45
CA VAL A 86 19.30 0.56 24.11
C VAL A 86 19.02 0.45 22.61
N THR A 87 19.89 1.01 21.76
CA THR A 87 19.88 0.83 20.30
C THR A 87 20.59 -0.45 19.86
N GLU A 88 21.38 -1.07 20.74
CA GLU A 88 22.14 -2.29 20.44
C GLU A 88 21.33 -3.54 20.77
N THR A 89 21.39 -4.55 19.90
CA THR A 89 20.69 -5.83 20.08
C THR A 89 21.13 -6.60 21.33
N SER A 90 22.34 -6.33 21.82
CA SER A 90 22.93 -6.97 23.01
C SER A 90 22.66 -6.22 24.32
N ALA A 91 21.91 -5.10 24.30
CA ALA A 91 21.57 -4.39 25.53
C ALA A 91 20.68 -5.26 26.43
N THR A 92 20.88 -5.21 27.75
CA THR A 92 20.13 -6.04 28.71
C THR A 92 18.62 -5.97 28.48
N VAL A 93 18.08 -4.77 28.31
CA VAL A 93 16.65 -4.53 28.07
C VAL A 93 16.15 -5.13 26.75
N ASN A 94 17.01 -5.21 25.74
CA ASN A 94 16.72 -5.79 24.43
C ASN A 94 16.93 -7.30 24.36
N LEU A 95 17.46 -7.93 25.41
CA LEU A 95 17.55 -9.39 25.55
C LEU A 95 16.37 -9.98 26.31
N ILE A 96 15.51 -9.15 26.90
CA ILE A 96 14.32 -9.58 27.62
C ILE A 96 13.18 -9.86 26.63
N ARG A 97 12.56 -11.04 26.77
CA ARG A 97 11.40 -11.52 26.01
C ARG A 97 10.20 -11.67 26.94
N THR A 98 8.99 -11.52 26.38
CA THR A 98 7.73 -11.93 27.04
C THR A 98 7.65 -11.46 28.50
N GLY A 99 7.75 -10.15 28.71
CA GLY A 99 7.55 -9.53 30.01
C GLY A 99 7.64 -8.01 29.92
N GLY A 100 6.87 -7.31 30.76
CA GLY A 100 7.06 -5.90 31.05
C GLY A 100 7.54 -5.69 32.49
N TRP A 101 8.16 -4.53 32.75
CA TRP A 101 8.59 -4.17 34.10
C TRP A 101 8.49 -2.67 34.40
N ALA A 102 8.30 -2.35 35.67
CA ALA A 102 8.45 -0.99 36.19
C ALA A 102 9.65 -0.93 37.13
N LEU A 103 10.46 0.14 37.03
CA LEU A 103 11.41 0.49 38.08
C LEU A 103 10.67 1.26 39.16
N LYS A 104 10.74 0.80 40.41
CA LYS A 104 10.05 1.43 41.54
C LYS A 104 11.03 2.13 42.46
N ASP A 105 10.62 3.32 42.91
CA ASP A 105 11.29 3.99 44.02
C ASP A 105 10.96 3.33 45.38
N ASN A 106 11.54 3.85 46.45
CA ASN A 106 11.30 3.35 47.81
C ASN A 106 9.86 3.56 48.30
N ALA A 107 9.07 4.40 47.64
CA ALA A 107 7.66 4.65 47.93
C ALA A 107 6.71 3.79 47.07
N GLY A 108 7.24 2.96 46.16
CA GLY A 108 6.45 2.13 45.24
C GLY A 108 5.96 2.86 43.99
N VAL A 109 6.44 4.08 43.75
CA VAL A 109 6.09 4.87 42.56
C VAL A 109 6.95 4.43 41.39
N SER A 110 6.34 4.28 40.21
CA SER A 110 7.08 3.99 38.97
C SER A 110 7.99 5.16 38.62
N GLN A 111 9.28 4.90 38.44
CA GLN A 111 10.26 5.82 37.89
C GLN A 111 10.36 5.68 36.37
N GLU A 112 10.21 4.45 35.88
CA GLU A 112 10.05 4.12 34.45
C GLU A 112 9.19 2.87 34.29
N GLU A 113 8.52 2.74 33.14
CA GLU A 113 7.74 1.56 32.77
C GLU A 113 8.11 1.09 31.36
N TRP A 114 8.28 -0.22 31.22
CA TRP A 114 8.60 -0.91 29.98
C TRP A 114 7.51 -1.93 29.67
N ALA A 115 6.88 -1.77 28.51
CA ALA A 115 5.87 -2.68 28.00
C ALA A 115 6.53 -3.75 27.12
N GLY A 116 6.21 -5.02 27.33
CA GLY A 116 6.63 -6.10 26.44
C GLY A 116 5.80 -6.06 25.16
N ILE A 117 6.42 -5.81 24.01
CA ILE A 117 5.73 -5.74 22.72
C ILE A 117 5.95 -7.05 21.97
N VAL A 118 4.86 -7.68 21.54
CA VAL A 118 4.89 -8.91 20.74
C VAL A 118 4.03 -8.73 19.49
N THR A 119 4.52 -9.12 18.31
CA THR A 119 3.67 -9.18 17.11
C THR A 119 3.07 -10.58 16.94
N LEU A 120 1.85 -10.61 16.42
CA LEU A 120 1.13 -11.80 16.02
C LEU A 120 1.04 -11.83 14.50
N GLY A 121 1.25 -13.00 13.89
CA GLY A 121 1.15 -13.20 12.45
C GLY A 121 2.49 -13.56 11.81
N SER A 122 2.52 -13.54 10.48
CA SER A 122 3.71 -13.87 9.71
C SER A 122 4.44 -12.60 9.30
N LEU A 123 5.73 -12.52 9.65
CA LEU A 123 6.66 -11.49 9.20
C LEU A 123 7.92 -12.19 8.69
N GLY A 124 8.56 -11.61 7.68
CA GLY A 124 9.86 -12.09 7.22
C GLY A 124 10.93 -11.83 8.26
N VAL A 125 11.93 -12.70 8.38
CA VAL A 125 13.00 -12.57 9.39
C VAL A 125 13.86 -11.31 9.23
N THR A 126 13.84 -10.68 8.05
CA THR A 126 14.57 -9.44 7.75
C THR A 126 13.69 -8.19 7.81
N ASP A 127 12.39 -8.33 8.12
CA ASP A 127 11.47 -7.20 8.07
C ASP A 127 11.76 -6.24 9.23
N GLN A 128 11.91 -4.96 8.93
CA GLN A 128 12.14 -3.93 9.92
C GLN A 128 10.80 -3.39 10.42
N VAL A 129 10.39 -3.88 11.59
CA VAL A 129 9.24 -3.29 12.29
C VAL A 129 9.67 -1.98 12.96
N TYR A 130 8.81 -0.99 12.95
CA TYR A 130 9.00 0.30 13.62
C TYR A 130 7.70 0.79 14.25
N TYR A 131 7.80 1.76 15.14
CA TYR A 131 6.67 2.23 15.93
C TYR A 131 6.69 3.74 16.19
N GLN A 132 5.52 4.29 16.49
CA GLN A 132 5.30 5.63 17.01
C GLN A 132 4.69 5.54 18.41
N GLN A 133 5.14 6.43 19.30
CA GLN A 133 4.65 6.58 20.67
C GLN A 133 3.84 7.86 20.89
N ALA A 134 3.70 8.67 19.85
CA ALA A 134 2.81 9.81 19.79
C ALA A 134 2.20 9.89 18.39
N SER A 135 0.95 10.36 18.31
CA SER A 135 0.30 10.62 17.02
C SER A 135 1.12 11.63 16.22
N ALA A 136 1.47 11.27 14.98
CA ALA A 136 2.36 12.05 14.11
C ALA A 136 3.76 12.33 14.70
N GLY A 137 4.18 11.58 15.73
CA GLY A 137 5.52 11.67 16.30
C GLY A 137 6.59 11.00 15.42
N ALA A 138 7.86 11.15 15.80
CA ALA A 138 8.94 10.43 15.14
C ALA A 138 8.76 8.91 15.31
N ALA A 139 9.02 8.15 14.24
CA ALA A 139 9.03 6.70 14.29
C ALA A 139 10.41 6.17 14.70
N THR A 140 10.41 5.14 15.55
CA THR A 140 11.59 4.44 16.05
C THR A 140 11.55 2.98 15.61
N ASN A 141 12.70 2.44 15.18
CA ASN A 141 12.79 1.03 14.81
C ASN A 141 12.71 0.13 16.04
N ILE A 142 12.04 -1.02 15.92
CA ILE A 142 12.31 -2.15 16.81
C ILE A 142 13.74 -2.60 16.55
N VAL A 143 14.48 -2.88 17.62
CA VAL A 143 15.93 -3.14 17.53
C VAL A 143 16.22 -4.47 16.81
N LEU A 144 15.31 -5.44 16.94
CA LEU A 144 15.37 -6.73 16.24
C LEU A 144 14.47 -6.73 15.01
N GLN A 145 14.93 -7.38 13.94
CA GLN A 145 14.14 -7.61 12.72
C GLN A 145 13.23 -8.84 12.87
N GLY A 146 12.19 -8.87 12.05
CA GLY A 146 11.19 -9.94 12.00
C GLY A 146 10.12 -9.85 13.09
N ALA A 147 9.67 -11.01 13.56
CA ALA A 147 8.65 -11.08 14.59
C ALA A 147 9.14 -10.40 15.88
N VAL A 148 8.37 -9.45 16.38
CA VAL A 148 8.74 -8.66 17.54
C VAL A 148 8.44 -9.46 18.81
N ASN A 149 9.41 -9.50 19.70
CA ASN A 149 9.24 -9.87 21.10
C ASN A 149 10.30 -9.10 21.88
N GLN A 150 10.01 -7.83 22.22
CA GLN A 150 10.97 -6.92 22.82
C GLN A 150 10.24 -5.91 23.70
N ALA A 151 10.87 -5.49 24.79
CA ALA A 151 10.34 -4.42 25.61
C ALA A 151 10.59 -3.03 25.00
N VAL A 152 9.61 -2.14 25.15
CA VAL A 152 9.70 -0.73 24.78
C VAL A 152 9.35 0.12 25.99
N LYS A 153 10.16 1.13 26.27
CA LYS A 153 9.92 2.06 27.37
C LYS A 153 8.74 2.97 27.03
N VAL A 154 7.71 2.99 27.88
CA VAL A 154 6.45 3.72 27.66
C VAL A 154 6.25 4.87 28.65
N TYR A 155 7.03 4.90 29.74
CA TYR A 155 7.00 5.96 30.74
C TYR A 155 8.39 6.18 31.35
N GLY A 156 8.70 7.44 31.67
CA GLY A 156 9.89 7.83 32.43
C GLY A 156 9.66 9.14 33.18
N ASP A 157 10.02 9.18 34.46
CA ASP A 157 9.97 10.38 35.28
C ASP A 157 11.02 11.42 34.86
N ALA A 158 11.10 12.54 35.60
CA ALA A 158 12.02 13.65 35.32
C ALA A 158 13.51 13.25 35.22
N THR A 159 13.92 12.17 35.88
CA THR A 159 15.29 11.63 35.89
C THR A 159 15.48 10.41 34.98
N HIS A 160 14.39 9.84 34.46
CA HIS A 160 14.38 8.64 33.62
C HIS A 160 13.81 8.91 32.22
N GLY A 161 14.00 10.11 31.67
CA GLY A 161 13.64 10.44 30.28
C GLY A 161 12.51 11.46 30.13
N ASN A 162 11.75 11.73 31.19
CA ASN A 162 10.72 12.76 31.28
C ASN A 162 9.67 12.71 30.15
N PHE A 163 8.97 11.59 30.04
CA PHE A 163 7.89 11.39 29.08
C PHE A 163 6.82 10.43 29.58
N ASP A 164 5.62 10.54 29.02
CA ASP A 164 4.53 9.59 29.22
C ASP A 164 3.87 9.26 27.88
N TYR A 165 4.16 8.07 27.36
CA TYR A 165 3.64 7.56 26.09
C TYR A 165 2.61 6.44 26.28
N ARG A 166 2.11 6.27 27.51
CA ARG A 166 1.20 5.16 27.81
C ARG A 166 -0.12 5.22 27.06
N SER A 167 -0.50 6.38 26.52
CA SER A 167 -1.76 6.58 25.80
C SER A 167 -1.68 6.32 24.29
N TYR A 168 -0.49 6.11 23.71
CA TYR A 168 -0.35 5.92 22.27
C TYR A 168 0.77 4.95 21.91
N PHE A 169 0.44 3.95 21.12
CA PHE A 169 1.42 3.06 20.49
C PHE A 169 0.86 2.56 19.16
N LYS A 170 1.62 2.78 18.08
CA LYS A 170 1.29 2.27 16.75
C LYS A 170 2.53 1.68 16.11
N MET A 171 2.41 0.47 15.60
CA MET A 171 3.44 -0.29 14.91
C MET A 171 3.16 -0.34 13.42
N PHE A 172 4.23 -0.49 12.66
CA PHE A 172 4.23 -0.47 11.21
C PHE A 172 5.26 -1.47 10.69
N VAL A 173 4.98 -2.03 9.52
CA VAL A 173 5.97 -2.74 8.70
C VAL A 173 5.70 -2.42 7.23
N ARG A 174 6.69 -1.81 6.58
CA ARG A 174 6.66 -1.45 5.15
C ARG A 174 7.98 -1.87 4.54
N GLU A 175 7.94 -2.94 3.75
CA GLU A 175 9.12 -3.53 3.14
C GLU A 175 8.98 -3.58 1.62
N TYR A 176 10.11 -3.59 0.93
CA TYR A 176 10.13 -3.79 -0.52
C TYR A 176 9.45 -5.13 -0.90
N GLN A 177 8.57 -5.11 -1.92
CA GLN A 177 7.79 -6.27 -2.36
C GLN A 177 6.89 -6.90 -1.30
N LYS A 178 6.47 -6.11 -0.30
CA LYS A 178 5.51 -6.58 0.71
C LYS A 178 4.35 -5.63 0.89
N ILE A 179 3.20 -6.21 1.19
CA ILE A 179 1.99 -5.49 1.56
C ILE A 179 2.23 -4.77 2.88
N TYR A 180 1.80 -3.51 2.98
CA TYR A 180 1.86 -2.75 4.22
C TYR A 180 1.00 -3.38 5.32
N ALA A 181 1.51 -3.35 6.56
CA ALA A 181 0.69 -3.60 7.73
C ALA A 181 1.00 -2.60 8.85
N SER A 182 -0.04 -2.31 9.63
CA SER A 182 0.07 -1.55 10.87
C SER A 182 -0.86 -2.10 11.93
N SER A 183 -0.52 -1.86 13.20
CA SER A 183 -1.36 -2.21 14.33
C SER A 183 -1.19 -1.20 15.45
N GLN A 184 -2.25 -0.88 16.17
CA GLN A 184 -2.26 0.11 17.25
C GLN A 184 -3.07 -0.38 18.45
N LEU A 185 -3.05 0.38 19.55
CA LEU A 185 -3.72 -0.01 20.80
C LEU A 185 -5.21 -0.37 20.64
N SER A 186 -5.95 0.34 19.78
CA SER A 186 -7.37 0.04 19.54
C SER A 186 -7.59 -1.36 18.95
N ASP A 187 -6.63 -1.86 18.16
CA ASP A 187 -6.76 -3.14 17.46
C ASP A 187 -6.62 -4.33 18.43
N ILE A 188 -6.06 -4.08 19.61
CA ILE A 188 -5.95 -5.06 20.71
C ILE A 188 -6.93 -4.76 21.85
N GLY A 189 -7.85 -3.81 21.66
CA GLY A 189 -8.87 -3.45 22.64
C GLY A 189 -8.33 -2.69 23.87
N VAL A 190 -7.18 -2.01 23.73
CA VAL A 190 -6.51 -1.28 24.83
C VAL A 190 -6.49 0.22 24.52
N SER A 191 -6.63 1.06 25.54
CA SER A 191 -6.50 2.52 25.43
C SER A 191 -5.27 3.08 26.16
N THR A 192 -4.66 2.29 27.03
CA THR A 192 -3.47 2.68 27.80
C THR A 192 -2.61 1.46 28.06
N VAL A 193 -1.30 1.58 27.79
CA VAL A 193 -0.32 0.54 28.10
C VAL A 193 0.31 0.76 29.48
N THR A 194 0.74 -0.33 30.10
CA THR A 194 1.53 -0.34 31.32
C THR A 194 2.66 -1.37 31.20
N TYR A 195 3.35 -1.68 32.28
CA TYR A 195 4.51 -2.56 32.31
C TYR A 195 4.18 -4.07 32.23
N GLN A 196 3.35 -4.46 31.27
CA GLN A 196 3.02 -5.87 30.97
C GLN A 196 3.24 -6.17 29.48
N VAL A 197 2.92 -7.39 29.05
CA VAL A 197 3.01 -7.78 27.63
C VAL A 197 1.74 -7.41 26.87
N TYR A 198 1.92 -6.88 25.66
CA TYR A 198 0.87 -6.59 24.68
C TYR A 198 1.19 -7.28 23.36
N ARG A 199 0.15 -7.83 22.73
CA ARG A 199 0.26 -8.66 21.53
C ARG A 199 -0.51 -8.01 20.39
N PHE A 200 0.20 -7.51 19.38
CA PHE A 200 -0.36 -6.75 18.26
C PHE A 200 -0.53 -7.61 17.00
N PRO A 201 -1.72 -7.66 16.38
CA PRO A 201 -1.88 -8.31 15.08
C PRO A 201 -1.12 -7.53 14.00
N LEU A 202 0.05 -8.03 13.58
CA LEU A 202 0.88 -7.40 12.55
C LEU A 202 1.47 -8.48 11.65
N ALA A 203 0.97 -8.55 10.42
CA ALA A 203 1.41 -9.51 9.42
C ALA A 203 1.52 -8.85 8.06
N ASN A 204 2.53 -9.23 7.29
CA ASN A 204 2.65 -8.83 5.89
C ASN A 204 2.78 -10.08 5.00
N GLY A 205 2.70 -9.86 3.69
CA GLY A 205 2.87 -10.90 2.69
C GLY A 205 3.50 -10.31 1.44
N SER A 206 3.89 -11.18 0.50
CA SER A 206 4.42 -10.75 -0.79
C SER A 206 3.40 -9.90 -1.54
N ASP A 207 3.88 -8.79 -2.07
CA ASP A 207 3.13 -7.92 -2.97
C ASP A 207 3.61 -8.15 -4.41
N LEU A 208 2.80 -8.88 -5.17
CA LEU A 208 3.11 -9.24 -6.55
C LEU A 208 2.92 -8.08 -7.53
N LYS A 209 2.34 -6.96 -7.10
CA LYS A 209 2.18 -5.75 -7.92
C LYS A 209 3.43 -4.87 -7.89
N ILE A 210 4.39 -5.15 -6.99
CA ILE A 210 5.71 -4.51 -6.96
C ILE A 210 6.73 -5.40 -7.67
N THR A 211 7.10 -5.01 -8.87
CA THR A 211 7.98 -5.74 -9.80
C THR A 211 9.30 -5.01 -10.06
N HIS A 212 9.32 -3.68 -9.97
CA HIS A 212 10.50 -2.85 -10.16
C HIS A 212 11.20 -2.57 -8.83
N ASN A 213 12.54 -2.46 -8.84
CA ASN A 213 13.31 -2.12 -7.65
C ASN A 213 13.37 -0.60 -7.41
N ASP A 214 13.72 -0.21 -6.19
CA ASP A 214 13.77 1.20 -5.78
C ASP A 214 14.69 2.06 -6.67
N ALA A 215 15.80 1.49 -7.18
CA ALA A 215 16.68 2.19 -8.12
C ALA A 215 15.99 2.52 -9.46
N THR A 216 15.11 1.64 -9.93
CA THR A 216 14.32 1.86 -11.14
C THR A 216 13.27 2.95 -10.91
N VAL A 217 12.56 2.88 -9.77
CA VAL A 217 11.56 3.88 -9.37
C VAL A 217 12.20 5.27 -9.23
N LEU A 218 13.42 5.36 -8.70
CA LEU A 218 14.12 6.63 -8.57
C LEU A 218 14.70 7.19 -9.88
N GLY A 219 15.05 6.32 -10.83
CA GLY A 219 15.92 6.68 -11.95
C GLY A 219 15.27 6.70 -13.33
N SER A 220 14.03 6.21 -13.47
CA SER A 220 13.41 5.96 -14.78
C SER A 220 12.04 6.60 -14.95
N SER A 221 11.72 6.98 -16.19
CA SER A 221 10.34 7.30 -16.59
C SER A 221 9.48 6.03 -16.56
N PRO A 222 8.20 6.08 -16.15
CA PRO A 222 7.44 7.29 -15.81
C PRO A 222 7.65 7.82 -14.37
N TYR A 223 8.27 7.05 -13.47
CA TYR A 223 8.36 7.35 -12.04
C TYR A 223 8.97 8.72 -11.72
N THR A 224 10.04 9.14 -12.41
CA THR A 224 10.74 10.41 -12.13
C THR A 224 9.90 11.67 -12.35
N GLY A 225 8.73 11.55 -12.97
CA GLY A 225 7.77 12.66 -13.13
C GLY A 225 6.50 12.49 -12.30
N MET A 226 6.37 11.41 -11.53
CA MET A 226 5.22 11.20 -10.66
C MET A 226 5.35 12.04 -9.39
N THR A 227 4.21 12.41 -8.79
CA THR A 227 4.17 13.16 -7.53
C THR A 227 3.00 12.71 -6.65
N VAL A 228 3.10 12.99 -5.34
CA VAL A 228 1.97 12.94 -4.43
C VAL A 228 1.85 14.30 -3.75
N THR A 229 0.67 14.89 -3.78
CA THR A 229 0.42 16.21 -3.20
C THR A 229 -0.80 16.18 -2.30
N TRP A 230 -0.63 16.65 -1.05
CA TRP A 230 -1.75 16.91 -0.14
C TRP A 230 -2.13 18.37 -0.20
N TYR A 231 -3.44 18.63 -0.31
CA TYR A 231 -4.00 19.96 -0.37
C TYR A 231 -4.84 20.24 0.87
N ALA A 232 -4.73 21.44 1.42
CA ALA A 232 -5.60 21.91 2.50
C ALA A 232 -7.01 22.30 2.02
N SER A 233 -7.14 22.60 0.72
CA SER A 233 -8.40 22.95 0.08
C SER A 233 -8.84 21.86 -0.90
N PRO A 234 -10.16 21.63 -1.05
CA PRO A 234 -10.67 20.62 -1.96
C PRO A 234 -10.22 20.85 -3.41
N GLN A 235 -9.72 19.79 -4.05
CA GLN A 235 -9.34 19.73 -5.45
C GLN A 235 -10.45 19.07 -6.26
N ALA A 236 -11.11 19.86 -7.11
CA ALA A 236 -12.16 19.34 -7.99
C ALA A 236 -11.55 18.54 -9.14
N ARG A 237 -12.07 17.34 -9.39
CA ARG A 237 -11.77 16.48 -10.56
C ARG A 237 -13.05 15.98 -11.18
N SER A 238 -13.11 15.97 -12.51
CA SER A 238 -14.28 15.50 -13.24
C SER A 238 -14.19 14.00 -13.49
N ILE A 239 -15.19 13.26 -13.01
CA ILE A 239 -15.35 11.84 -13.30
C ILE A 239 -16.69 11.68 -14.03
N GLY A 240 -16.63 11.33 -15.31
CA GLY A 240 -17.83 11.19 -16.14
C GLY A 240 -18.67 12.47 -16.23
N GLY A 241 -18.01 13.64 -16.32
CA GLY A 241 -18.67 14.94 -16.42
C GLY A 241 -19.19 15.50 -15.10
N THR A 242 -19.10 14.77 -13.98
CA THR A 242 -19.46 15.28 -12.66
C THR A 242 -18.20 15.61 -11.85
N ASN A 243 -18.10 16.83 -11.36
CA ASN A 243 -17.00 17.23 -10.48
C ASN A 243 -17.16 16.63 -9.09
N ARG A 244 -16.06 16.09 -8.56
CA ARG A 244 -15.92 15.52 -7.22
C ARG A 244 -14.68 16.11 -6.57
N ASN A 245 -14.69 16.20 -5.25
CA ASN A 245 -13.62 16.81 -4.49
C ASN A 245 -12.72 15.74 -3.87
N PHE A 246 -11.43 16.03 -3.86
CA PHE A 246 -10.35 15.23 -3.32
C PHE A 246 -9.34 16.14 -2.61
N HIS A 247 -8.60 15.62 -1.64
CA HIS A 247 -7.54 16.39 -0.95
C HIS A 247 -6.15 15.84 -1.23
N VAL A 248 -6.04 14.65 -1.82
CA VAL A 248 -4.75 14.08 -2.18
C VAL A 248 -4.75 13.78 -3.67
N ILE A 249 -3.76 14.30 -4.39
CA ILE A 249 -3.60 14.07 -5.82
C ILE A 249 -2.28 13.34 -6.05
N VAL A 250 -2.36 12.20 -6.71
CA VAL A 250 -1.22 11.48 -7.27
C VAL A 250 -1.14 11.84 -8.75
N ASP A 251 -0.06 12.46 -9.20
CA ASP A 251 0.21 12.61 -10.64
C ASP A 251 0.90 11.35 -11.14
N GLY A 252 0.24 10.60 -12.02
CA GLY A 252 0.72 9.34 -12.56
C GLY A 252 1.71 9.47 -13.73
N ASN A 253 1.94 10.67 -14.28
CA ASN A 253 2.87 10.91 -15.39
C ASN A 253 2.76 9.91 -16.57
N ASN A 254 1.52 9.63 -16.99
CA ASN A 254 1.14 8.64 -17.98
C ASN A 254 1.68 7.22 -17.71
N GLY A 255 1.85 6.87 -16.44
CA GLY A 255 2.18 5.54 -15.97
C GLY A 255 0.96 4.63 -15.89
N THR A 256 1.21 3.32 -15.97
CA THR A 256 0.19 2.30 -15.71
C THR A 256 -0.23 2.28 -14.25
N ALA A 257 -1.39 1.70 -13.94
CA ALA A 257 -1.87 1.49 -12.58
C ALA A 257 -0.83 0.79 -11.69
N GLU A 258 -0.14 -0.24 -12.21
CA GLU A 258 0.97 -0.92 -11.51
C GLU A 258 2.12 0.03 -11.22
N GLN A 259 2.58 0.83 -12.20
CA GLN A 259 3.69 1.77 -12.00
C GLN A 259 3.34 2.87 -10.99
N ILE A 260 2.12 3.40 -11.05
CA ILE A 260 1.63 4.40 -10.11
C ILE A 260 1.55 3.82 -8.70
N TYR A 261 1.06 2.58 -8.57
CA TYR A 261 1.04 1.87 -7.30
C TYR A 261 2.46 1.67 -6.75
N GLU A 262 3.39 1.17 -7.56
CA GLU A 262 4.79 0.97 -7.19
C GLU A 262 5.46 2.26 -6.69
N TYR A 263 5.24 3.36 -7.41
CA TYR A 263 5.72 4.69 -7.00
C TYR A 263 5.20 5.07 -5.62
N VAL A 264 3.88 4.99 -5.42
CA VAL A 264 3.26 5.33 -4.14
C VAL A 264 3.74 4.42 -3.02
N GLN A 265 3.91 3.12 -3.26
CA GLN A 265 4.48 2.22 -2.27
C GLN A 265 5.92 2.58 -1.92
N TYR A 266 6.72 3.01 -2.91
CA TYR A 266 8.08 3.50 -2.69
C TYR A 266 8.10 4.77 -1.84
N GLU A 267 7.29 5.77 -2.17
CA GLU A 267 7.16 7.01 -1.38
C GLU A 267 6.74 6.70 0.06
N LEU A 268 5.75 5.83 0.24
CA LEU A 268 5.29 5.41 1.56
C LEU A 268 6.33 4.60 2.35
N ARG A 269 7.46 4.17 1.77
CA ARG A 269 8.59 3.60 2.54
C ARG A 269 9.58 4.65 3.03
N GLN A 270 9.54 5.87 2.51
CA GLN A 270 10.56 6.88 2.79
C GLN A 270 10.45 7.44 4.20
N SER A 271 11.60 7.68 4.84
CA SER A 271 11.68 8.41 6.11
C SER A 271 11.64 9.94 5.95
N ALA A 272 11.49 10.42 4.71
CA ALA A 272 11.44 11.83 4.36
C ALA A 272 10.00 12.29 4.09
N ASP A 273 9.88 13.60 3.87
CA ASP A 273 8.66 14.20 3.35
C ASP A 273 8.40 13.72 1.93
N ILE A 274 7.16 13.30 1.66
CA ILE A 274 6.69 12.84 0.34
C ILE A 274 5.62 13.75 -0.25
N ASP A 275 5.21 14.79 0.49
CA ASP A 275 4.25 15.78 0.01
C ASP A 275 4.97 16.81 -0.87
N GLN A 276 4.59 16.88 -2.15
CA GLN A 276 5.09 17.91 -3.07
C GLN A 276 4.34 19.25 -2.93
N GLY A 277 3.35 19.31 -2.05
CA GLY A 277 2.54 20.49 -1.77
C GLY A 277 3.05 21.34 -0.62
N ALA A 278 2.08 21.94 0.08
CA ALA A 278 2.34 22.74 1.27
C ALA A 278 2.09 21.89 2.52
N GLY A 279 3.15 21.42 3.17
CA GLY A 279 3.03 20.60 4.35
C GLY A 279 4.25 19.74 4.59
N THR A 280 4.09 18.77 5.48
CA THR A 280 5.05 17.67 5.64
C THR A 280 4.28 16.39 5.89
N LYS A 281 4.52 15.38 5.06
CA LYS A 281 4.00 14.02 5.20
C LYS A 281 5.15 13.04 5.16
N THR A 282 5.51 12.47 6.31
CA THR A 282 6.54 11.43 6.35
C THR A 282 5.99 10.11 5.83
N GLY A 283 6.54 9.63 4.71
CA GLY A 283 6.03 8.46 3.98
C GLY A 283 5.82 7.22 4.84
N LYS A 284 6.86 6.76 5.55
CA LYS A 284 6.83 5.54 6.38
C LYS A 284 5.76 5.51 7.45
N THR A 285 5.23 6.66 7.85
CA THR A 285 4.16 6.77 8.88
C THR A 285 2.82 7.21 8.31
N ALA A 286 2.77 7.60 7.04
CA ALA A 286 1.52 7.93 6.37
C ALA A 286 0.64 6.67 6.22
N ALA A 287 -0.67 6.87 6.11
CA ALA A 287 -1.59 5.78 5.82
C ALA A 287 -1.49 5.37 4.34
N ASP A 288 -1.99 4.18 4.00
CA ASP A 288 -2.02 3.75 2.61
C ASP A 288 -2.92 4.63 1.77
N LEU A 289 -2.45 4.97 0.57
CA LEU A 289 -3.17 5.76 -0.41
C LEU A 289 -3.86 4.90 -1.45
N LEU A 290 -3.28 3.74 -1.78
CA LEU A 290 -3.70 2.89 -2.89
C LEU A 290 -3.68 1.42 -2.48
N ARG A 291 -4.59 0.61 -3.04
CA ARG A 291 -4.55 -0.86 -2.95
C ARG A 291 -5.11 -1.53 -4.20
N PHE A 292 -4.60 -2.70 -4.52
CA PHE A 292 -5.22 -3.58 -5.51
C PHE A 292 -6.29 -4.48 -4.90
N VAL A 293 -7.41 -4.65 -5.62
CA VAL A 293 -8.40 -5.71 -5.37
C VAL A 293 -8.58 -6.46 -6.69
N GLY A 294 -7.96 -7.63 -6.79
CA GLY A 294 -7.74 -8.28 -8.08
C GLY A 294 -6.87 -7.39 -8.97
N ASP A 295 -7.38 -7.06 -10.15
CA ASP A 295 -6.71 -6.18 -11.11
C ASP A 295 -7.15 -4.71 -11.02
N SER A 296 -8.17 -4.39 -10.23
CA SER A 296 -8.59 -3.00 -10.07
C SER A 296 -7.79 -2.29 -8.99
N LEU A 297 -7.32 -1.08 -9.31
CA LEU A 297 -6.63 -0.20 -8.38
C LEU A 297 -7.66 0.70 -7.69
N TYR A 298 -7.69 0.64 -6.36
CA TYR A 298 -8.52 1.47 -5.50
C TYR A 298 -7.67 2.54 -4.84
N THR A 299 -8.15 3.77 -4.85
CA THR A 299 -7.64 4.79 -3.93
C THR A 299 -8.31 4.66 -2.56
N LEU A 300 -7.67 5.19 -1.52
CA LEU A 300 -8.11 5.10 -0.14
C LEU A 300 -8.25 6.49 0.46
N VAL A 301 -9.25 6.68 1.33
CA VAL A 301 -9.45 7.95 2.03
C VAL A 301 -8.33 8.19 3.06
N GLN A 302 -7.87 9.43 3.13
CA GLN A 302 -6.95 9.94 4.15
C GLN A 302 -7.70 10.82 5.15
N PRO A 303 -7.10 11.16 6.32
CA PRO A 303 -7.70 12.13 7.23
C PRO A 303 -8.04 13.48 6.58
N GLU A 304 -7.29 13.89 5.56
CA GLU A 304 -7.54 15.12 4.80
C GLU A 304 -8.70 14.98 3.80
N GLY A 305 -8.96 13.80 3.27
CA GLY A 305 -9.98 13.57 2.25
C GLY A 305 -9.65 12.44 1.26
N GLY A 306 -10.35 12.45 0.14
CA GLY A 306 -10.21 11.46 -0.92
C GLY A 306 -8.88 11.56 -1.67
N VAL A 307 -8.44 10.43 -2.23
CA VAL A 307 -7.26 10.34 -3.09
C VAL A 307 -7.71 10.19 -4.55
N TYR A 308 -7.14 11.00 -5.44
CA TYR A 308 -7.34 10.92 -6.89
C TYR A 308 -6.01 10.69 -7.62
N ILE A 309 -6.07 10.06 -8.80
CA ILE A 309 -4.91 9.85 -9.67
C ILE A 309 -5.13 10.66 -10.95
N ASP A 310 -4.32 11.68 -11.17
CA ASP A 310 -4.24 12.42 -12.44
C ASP A 310 -3.26 11.72 -13.39
N ASN A 311 -3.38 12.01 -14.69
CA ASN A 311 -2.42 11.60 -15.72
C ASN A 311 -2.04 10.10 -15.69
N PHE A 312 -2.99 9.20 -15.47
CA PHE A 312 -2.78 7.76 -15.62
C PHE A 312 -2.90 7.34 -17.10
N GLN A 313 -2.38 6.17 -17.47
CA GLN A 313 -2.57 5.66 -18.84
C GLN A 313 -4.04 5.40 -19.17
N ALA A 314 -4.49 5.84 -20.34
CA ALA A 314 -5.90 5.72 -20.75
C ALA A 314 -6.46 4.28 -20.76
N ASN A 315 -5.59 3.27 -20.93
CA ASN A 315 -5.97 1.85 -20.85
C ASN A 315 -6.46 1.43 -19.44
N ASP A 316 -6.08 2.15 -18.39
CA ASP A 316 -6.46 1.86 -17.01
C ASP A 316 -7.82 2.46 -16.62
N THR A 317 -8.44 3.28 -17.48
CA THR A 317 -9.70 4.00 -17.17
C THR A 317 -10.78 3.12 -16.52
N ASN A 318 -10.94 1.89 -17.00
CA ASN A 318 -11.99 0.96 -16.52
C ASN A 318 -11.63 0.23 -15.22
N ARG A 319 -10.37 0.26 -14.78
CA ARG A 319 -9.85 -0.47 -13.62
C ARG A 319 -9.42 0.42 -12.46
N LEU A 320 -9.65 1.74 -12.56
CA LEU A 320 -9.44 2.67 -11.45
C LEU A 320 -10.76 2.94 -10.71
N THR A 321 -10.70 2.85 -9.38
CA THR A 321 -11.78 3.29 -8.48
C THR A 321 -11.25 4.32 -7.50
N PHE A 322 -11.86 5.50 -7.48
CA PHE A 322 -11.46 6.61 -6.62
C PHE A 322 -12.40 6.75 -5.43
N VAL A 323 -11.87 6.96 -4.23
CA VAL A 323 -12.65 7.36 -3.06
C VAL A 323 -12.61 8.87 -2.95
N ASP A 324 -13.77 9.53 -3.03
CA ASP A 324 -13.88 11.00 -2.87
C ASP A 324 -13.89 11.46 -1.40
N ASP A 325 -13.92 12.76 -1.17
CA ASP A 325 -13.98 13.36 0.18
C ASP A 325 -15.20 12.92 1.01
N LEU A 326 -16.27 12.45 0.35
CA LEU A 326 -17.45 11.90 1.02
C LEU A 326 -17.30 10.41 1.34
N SER A 327 -16.11 9.85 1.13
CA SER A 327 -15.80 8.42 1.28
C SER A 327 -16.62 7.52 0.35
N ILE A 328 -16.98 8.00 -0.85
CA ILE A 328 -17.76 7.25 -1.82
C ILE A 328 -16.87 6.82 -3.00
N ASN A 329 -16.94 5.53 -3.36
CA ASN A 329 -16.27 4.96 -4.53
C ASN A 329 -16.85 5.53 -5.83
N ARG A 330 -15.98 6.06 -6.68
CA ARG A 330 -16.27 6.67 -7.98
C ARG A 330 -15.48 5.96 -9.08
N THR A 331 -16.13 5.67 -10.19
CA THR A 331 -15.52 5.08 -11.38
C THR A 331 -15.84 5.96 -12.58
N PHE A 332 -14.98 5.94 -13.58
CA PHE A 332 -15.31 6.55 -14.87
C PHE A 332 -16.46 5.78 -15.55
N PRO A 333 -17.20 6.44 -16.46
CA PRO A 333 -17.98 5.74 -17.47
C PRO A 333 -17.11 4.73 -18.20
N TYR A 334 -17.65 3.55 -18.49
CA TYR A 334 -16.90 2.48 -19.12
C TYR A 334 -16.50 2.84 -20.55
N VAL A 335 -15.22 2.64 -20.84
CA VAL A 335 -14.63 2.83 -22.17
C VAL A 335 -14.48 1.47 -22.85
N ALA A 336 -15.30 1.21 -23.86
CA ALA A 336 -15.12 0.05 -24.72
C ALA A 336 -14.01 0.29 -25.73
N ALA A 337 -13.49 -0.80 -26.32
CA ALA A 337 -12.56 -0.73 -27.44
C ALA A 337 -13.04 -1.59 -28.61
N LEU A 338 -12.86 -1.09 -29.82
CA LEU A 338 -13.12 -1.76 -31.09
C LEU A 338 -11.80 -1.92 -31.85
N THR A 339 -11.48 -3.15 -32.25
CA THR A 339 -10.38 -3.44 -33.17
C THR A 339 -10.93 -3.83 -34.54
N ILE A 340 -10.56 -3.06 -35.56
CA ILE A 340 -10.93 -3.29 -36.95
C ILE A 340 -9.75 -3.96 -37.63
N GLN A 341 -9.93 -5.17 -38.15
CA GLN A 341 -8.92 -5.94 -38.86
C GLN A 341 -9.15 -5.82 -40.37
N PHE A 342 -8.08 -5.63 -41.13
CA PHE A 342 -8.14 -5.47 -42.57
C PHE A 342 -7.45 -6.63 -43.28
N GLY A 343 -8.06 -7.18 -44.33
CA GLY A 343 -7.43 -8.18 -45.20
C GLY A 343 -6.31 -7.60 -46.06
N GLU A 344 -5.44 -8.46 -46.59
CA GLU A 344 -4.23 -8.06 -47.33
C GLU A 344 -4.52 -7.09 -48.49
N THR A 345 -5.63 -7.25 -49.21
CA THR A 345 -5.97 -6.37 -50.33
C THR A 345 -6.19 -4.92 -49.90
N LEU A 346 -6.81 -4.68 -48.73
CA LEU A 346 -6.96 -3.32 -48.17
C LEU A 346 -5.64 -2.80 -47.60
N GLN A 347 -4.80 -3.67 -47.05
CA GLN A 347 -3.47 -3.29 -46.56
C GLN A 347 -2.56 -2.87 -47.72
N ASN A 348 -2.63 -3.57 -48.85
CA ASN A 348 -1.80 -3.29 -50.02
C ASN A 348 -2.26 -2.04 -50.80
N ASP A 349 -3.43 -1.48 -50.48
CA ASP A 349 -3.89 -0.19 -50.99
C ASP A 349 -3.61 0.92 -49.97
N ALA A 350 -2.47 1.60 -50.12
CA ALA A 350 -2.04 2.64 -49.19
C ALA A 350 -3.03 3.82 -49.04
N SER A 351 -3.92 4.02 -50.02
CA SER A 351 -4.94 5.08 -50.00
C SER A 351 -6.29 4.58 -49.49
N ALA A 352 -6.44 3.30 -49.15
CA ALA A 352 -7.70 2.76 -48.65
C ALA A 352 -8.18 3.48 -47.38
N ILE A 353 -9.50 3.59 -47.24
CA ILE A 353 -10.15 4.30 -46.13
C ILE A 353 -11.16 3.39 -45.42
N TYR A 354 -11.49 3.73 -44.18
CA TYR A 354 -12.55 3.10 -43.41
C TYR A 354 -13.46 4.14 -42.76
N HIS A 355 -14.72 3.76 -42.55
CA HIS A 355 -15.69 4.51 -41.77
C HIS A 355 -16.52 3.55 -40.90
N VAL A 356 -16.80 3.97 -39.67
CA VAL A 356 -17.68 3.25 -38.74
C VAL A 356 -18.98 4.03 -38.61
N TYR A 357 -20.10 3.40 -38.96
CA TYR A 357 -21.44 3.95 -38.78
C TYR A 357 -22.21 3.16 -37.73
N PHE A 358 -23.18 3.78 -37.08
CA PHE A 358 -24.19 3.00 -36.37
C PHE A 358 -25.06 2.26 -37.39
N THR A 359 -25.28 0.97 -37.18
CA THR A 359 -26.18 0.19 -38.04
C THR A 359 -27.61 0.70 -37.90
N ASN A 360 -28.04 0.97 -36.67
CA ASN A 360 -29.33 1.57 -36.36
C ASN A 360 -29.29 2.50 -35.14
N ASP A 361 -30.28 3.40 -35.03
CA ASP A 361 -30.53 4.27 -33.88
C ASP A 361 -31.70 3.83 -32.97
N ASP A 362 -32.14 2.58 -33.09
CA ASP A 362 -33.30 1.98 -32.40
C ASP A 362 -33.28 2.15 -30.87
N ALA A 363 -32.10 1.99 -30.24
CA ALA A 363 -31.93 2.09 -28.78
C ALA A 363 -31.87 3.55 -28.28
N GLY A 364 -31.90 4.53 -29.18
CA GLY A 364 -31.87 5.96 -28.88
C GLY A 364 -33.17 6.66 -29.26
N ASP A 365 -33.06 7.72 -30.05
CA ASP A 365 -34.20 8.52 -30.50
C ASP A 365 -35.01 7.84 -31.61
N ASN A 366 -34.46 6.77 -32.22
CA ASN A 366 -35.06 5.99 -33.31
C ASN A 366 -35.63 6.88 -34.44
N THR A 367 -34.77 7.76 -34.94
CA THR A 367 -35.11 8.74 -35.98
C THR A 367 -34.82 8.24 -37.39
N GLY A 368 -34.34 6.99 -37.53
CA GLY A 368 -33.97 6.38 -38.80
C GLY A 368 -32.65 6.91 -39.34
N ARG A 369 -31.76 7.40 -38.47
CA ARG A 369 -30.41 7.87 -38.84
C ARG A 369 -29.43 6.70 -38.99
N ASP A 370 -29.88 5.70 -39.74
CA ASP A 370 -29.26 4.39 -39.84
C ASP A 370 -28.26 4.33 -40.99
N PHE A 371 -27.37 3.35 -40.95
CA PHE A 371 -26.47 3.06 -42.06
C PHE A 371 -27.27 2.77 -43.35
N GLY A 372 -26.89 3.41 -44.46
CA GLY A 372 -27.60 3.31 -45.74
C GLY A 372 -28.62 4.43 -46.00
N THR A 373 -28.78 5.37 -45.05
CA THR A 373 -29.58 6.58 -45.21
C THR A 373 -28.70 7.80 -45.48
N ALA A 374 -29.29 8.89 -45.99
CA ALA A 374 -28.57 10.16 -46.20
C ALA A 374 -28.13 10.82 -44.88
N THR A 375 -28.70 10.42 -43.75
CA THR A 375 -28.47 10.98 -42.41
C THR A 375 -27.74 10.02 -41.49
N ALA A 376 -27.07 8.99 -42.04
CA ALA A 376 -26.34 7.99 -41.29
C ALA A 376 -25.29 8.63 -40.35
N ILE A 377 -25.30 8.22 -39.08
CA ILE A 377 -24.39 8.76 -38.06
C ILE A 377 -23.06 8.02 -38.10
N THR A 378 -21.96 8.75 -38.24
CA THR A 378 -20.61 8.21 -38.02
C THR A 378 -20.38 8.09 -36.52
N VAL A 379 -19.92 6.91 -36.07
CA VAL A 379 -19.60 6.68 -34.65
C VAL A 379 -18.41 7.54 -34.28
N ASN A 380 -18.49 8.23 -33.14
CA ASN A 380 -17.36 8.94 -32.57
C ASN A 380 -16.66 8.05 -31.54
N ASP A 381 -15.35 8.18 -31.45
CA ASP A 381 -14.58 7.61 -30.37
C ASP A 381 -14.83 8.34 -29.04
N GLN A 382 -14.22 7.84 -27.97
CA GLN A 382 -14.38 8.44 -26.63
C GLN A 382 -13.95 9.92 -26.59
N ALA A 383 -13.03 10.34 -27.45
CA ALA A 383 -12.57 11.73 -27.56
C ALA A 383 -13.50 12.59 -28.45
N SER A 384 -14.68 12.08 -28.81
CA SER A 384 -15.64 12.72 -29.72
C SER A 384 -15.11 12.92 -31.14
N VAL A 385 -14.14 12.11 -31.58
CA VAL A 385 -13.60 12.15 -32.94
C VAL A 385 -14.25 11.06 -33.79
N ALA A 386 -14.66 11.40 -35.01
CA ALA A 386 -15.26 10.42 -35.93
C ALA A 386 -14.33 9.21 -36.15
N MET A 387 -14.87 8.00 -35.98
CA MET A 387 -14.19 6.73 -36.26
C MET A 387 -14.13 6.49 -37.78
N SER A 388 -13.28 7.27 -38.44
CA SER A 388 -12.98 7.14 -39.86
C SER A 388 -11.53 7.54 -40.12
N GLY A 389 -10.98 7.14 -41.26
CA GLY A 389 -9.65 7.55 -41.68
C GLY A 389 -9.04 6.65 -42.74
N THR A 390 -7.76 6.89 -43.03
CA THR A 390 -6.96 6.07 -43.95
C THR A 390 -6.48 4.81 -43.25
N ILE A 391 -6.52 3.66 -43.95
CA ILE A 391 -5.99 2.38 -43.49
C ILE A 391 -4.47 2.39 -43.56
N GLY A 392 -3.88 2.96 -44.61
CA GLY A 392 -2.45 3.27 -44.68
C GLY A 392 -1.54 2.05 -44.59
N GLY A 393 -2.03 0.88 -44.99
CA GLY A 393 -1.32 -0.39 -44.87
C GLY A 393 -1.32 -1.03 -43.48
N ALA A 394 -2.09 -0.50 -42.53
CA ALA A 394 -2.25 -1.13 -41.23
C ALA A 394 -3.05 -2.44 -41.33
N GLY A 395 -2.54 -3.52 -40.73
CA GLY A 395 -3.29 -4.78 -40.59
C GLY A 395 -4.49 -4.68 -39.64
N SER A 396 -4.46 -3.71 -38.71
CA SER A 396 -5.59 -3.39 -37.84
C SER A 396 -5.54 -1.95 -37.32
N ILE A 397 -6.70 -1.38 -37.00
CA ILE A 397 -6.85 -0.09 -36.31
C ILE A 397 -7.74 -0.29 -35.08
N SER A 398 -7.33 0.26 -33.94
CA SER A 398 -8.12 0.26 -32.70
C SER A 398 -8.72 1.63 -32.42
N LYS A 399 -9.97 1.64 -31.95
CA LYS A 399 -10.75 2.83 -31.53
C LYS A 399 -11.35 2.61 -30.15
N THR A 400 -11.48 3.67 -29.36
CA THR A 400 -12.17 3.65 -28.06
C THR A 400 -13.60 4.16 -28.20
N PHE A 401 -14.51 3.72 -27.35
CA PHE A 401 -15.92 4.12 -27.38
C PHE A 401 -16.43 4.38 -25.97
N ASP A 402 -17.07 5.52 -25.74
CA ASP A 402 -17.72 5.83 -24.47
C ASP A 402 -19.02 5.01 -24.33
N TYR A 403 -18.91 3.78 -23.81
CA TYR A 403 -20.04 2.86 -23.77
C TYR A 403 -21.15 3.35 -22.84
N ASP A 404 -20.78 3.84 -21.66
CA ASP A 404 -21.75 4.28 -20.65
C ASP A 404 -22.29 5.70 -20.96
N GLY A 405 -21.58 6.54 -21.72
CA GLY A 405 -21.95 7.95 -21.96
C GLY A 405 -22.27 8.35 -23.41
N ASN A 406 -22.08 7.50 -24.42
CA ASN A 406 -22.36 7.87 -25.81
C ASN A 406 -23.88 8.02 -26.07
N VAL A 407 -24.26 9.24 -26.44
CA VAL A 407 -25.64 9.64 -26.76
C VAL A 407 -25.81 10.05 -28.22
N GLN A 408 -24.92 9.67 -29.14
CA GLN A 408 -25.02 10.07 -30.55
C GLN A 408 -26.32 9.59 -31.21
N ARG A 409 -26.84 8.44 -30.73
CA ARG A 409 -28.11 7.86 -31.20
C ARG A 409 -29.32 8.39 -30.43
N GLY A 410 -29.12 9.09 -29.31
CA GLY A 410 -30.17 9.57 -28.40
C GLY A 410 -29.82 9.30 -26.94
N ALA A 411 -30.50 9.95 -26.00
CA ALA A 411 -30.19 9.81 -24.57
C ALA A 411 -30.39 8.38 -24.03
N ALA A 412 -31.32 7.62 -24.62
CA ALA A 412 -31.59 6.23 -24.25
C ALA A 412 -30.49 5.25 -24.69
N SER A 413 -29.56 5.65 -25.58
CA SER A 413 -28.49 4.76 -26.05
C SER A 413 -27.32 4.63 -25.09
N ALA A 414 -27.23 5.51 -24.09
CA ALA A 414 -26.16 5.47 -23.08
C ALA A 414 -26.21 4.15 -22.30
N GLY A 415 -25.07 3.45 -22.19
CA GLY A 415 -24.97 2.15 -21.50
C GLY A 415 -25.57 0.97 -22.27
N THR A 416 -25.90 1.15 -23.55
CA THR A 416 -26.44 0.10 -24.42
C THR A 416 -25.43 -0.31 -25.50
N ASP A 417 -25.46 -1.59 -25.87
CA ASP A 417 -24.67 -2.12 -26.98
C ASP A 417 -24.89 -1.29 -28.26
N ALA A 418 -23.78 -0.91 -28.89
CA ALA A 418 -23.78 -0.11 -30.11
C ALA A 418 -23.65 -1.02 -31.35
N PRO A 419 -24.75 -1.35 -32.06
CA PRO A 419 -24.69 -1.98 -33.37
C PRO A 419 -24.01 -1.04 -34.37
N ILE A 420 -22.96 -1.54 -35.02
CA ILE A 420 -22.15 -0.81 -35.98
C ILE A 420 -22.08 -1.52 -37.32
N THR A 421 -21.96 -0.74 -38.38
CA THR A 421 -21.55 -1.20 -39.70
C THR A 421 -20.26 -0.49 -40.05
N VAL A 422 -19.18 -1.27 -40.20
CA VAL A 422 -17.90 -0.75 -40.65
C VAL A 422 -17.79 -0.97 -42.14
N VAL A 423 -17.40 0.06 -42.85
CA VAL A 423 -17.14 0.03 -44.29
C VAL A 423 -15.67 0.32 -44.54
N ALA A 424 -15.09 -0.35 -45.52
CA ALA A 424 -13.77 -0.04 -46.05
C ALA A 424 -13.80 -0.10 -47.57
N ILE A 425 -12.97 0.72 -48.20
CA ILE A 425 -12.84 0.76 -49.66
C ILE A 425 -11.42 1.16 -50.02
N GLY A 426 -10.85 0.50 -51.03
CA GLY A 426 -9.61 0.92 -51.66
C GLY A 426 -9.87 2.04 -52.65
N LEU A 427 -8.95 3.00 -52.72
CA LEU A 427 -9.03 4.06 -53.73
C LEU A 427 -8.29 3.69 -55.01
N ASN A 428 -7.53 2.58 -55.01
CA ASN A 428 -6.75 2.11 -56.14
C ASN A 428 -7.03 0.65 -56.51
N THR A 429 -7.04 -0.26 -55.53
CA THR A 429 -6.94 -1.71 -55.78
C THR A 429 -7.87 -2.60 -54.95
N ALA A 430 -8.56 -2.08 -53.93
CA ALA A 430 -9.47 -2.88 -53.11
C ALA A 430 -10.94 -2.50 -53.30
N GLN A 431 -11.83 -3.47 -53.47
CA GLN A 431 -13.26 -3.23 -53.59
C GLN A 431 -13.88 -2.72 -52.28
N TYR A 432 -15.04 -2.08 -52.41
CA TYR A 432 -15.92 -1.78 -51.28
C TYR A 432 -16.29 -3.07 -50.53
N VAL A 433 -16.06 -3.07 -49.22
CA VAL A 433 -16.48 -4.14 -48.30
C VAL A 433 -17.14 -3.52 -47.07
N LYS A 434 -18.11 -4.24 -46.50
CA LYS A 434 -18.73 -3.88 -45.23
C LYS A 434 -18.91 -5.10 -44.35
N ALA A 435 -18.88 -4.87 -43.05
CA ALA A 435 -19.19 -5.87 -42.04
C ALA A 435 -20.05 -5.22 -40.94
N ALA A 436 -21.01 -5.97 -40.42
CA ALA A 436 -21.79 -5.57 -39.26
C ALA A 436 -21.16 -6.17 -37.99
N GLY A 437 -21.27 -5.45 -36.88
CA GLY A 437 -20.81 -5.88 -35.57
C GLY A 437 -21.48 -5.10 -34.46
N THR A 438 -21.05 -5.35 -33.23
CA THR A 438 -21.54 -4.66 -32.04
C THR A 438 -20.36 -4.24 -31.19
N ILE A 439 -20.34 -2.99 -30.75
CA ILE A 439 -19.47 -2.55 -29.66
C ILE A 439 -20.24 -2.80 -28.37
N GLY A 440 -19.93 -3.91 -27.71
CA GLY A 440 -20.43 -4.20 -26.37
C GLY A 440 -19.55 -3.58 -25.29
N ARG A 441 -19.96 -3.73 -24.02
CA ARG A 441 -19.22 -3.28 -22.83
C ARG A 441 -17.95 -4.12 -22.60
N SER A 442 -17.00 -4.04 -23.53
CA SER A 442 -15.80 -4.85 -23.61
C SER A 442 -14.66 -4.06 -24.24
N ILE A 443 -13.42 -4.40 -23.88
CA ILE A 443 -12.21 -3.88 -24.56
C ILE A 443 -11.75 -4.81 -25.69
N ALA A 444 -12.50 -5.88 -25.97
CA ALA A 444 -12.13 -6.94 -26.92
C ALA A 444 -13.13 -7.04 -28.10
N ASN A 445 -13.86 -5.98 -28.44
CA ASN A 445 -14.73 -6.01 -29.61
C ASN A 445 -13.87 -6.03 -30.89
N VAL A 446 -14.16 -6.95 -31.81
CA VAL A 446 -13.41 -7.12 -33.06
C VAL A 446 -14.35 -7.19 -34.25
N ILE A 447 -13.94 -6.58 -35.36
CA ILE A 447 -14.59 -6.74 -36.66
C ILE A 447 -13.54 -6.88 -37.76
N SER A 448 -13.79 -7.74 -38.73
CA SER A 448 -12.84 -8.04 -39.82
C SER A 448 -13.43 -7.65 -41.18
N LEU A 449 -12.64 -6.97 -42.00
CA LEU A 449 -13.00 -6.51 -43.34
C LEU A 449 -12.03 -7.12 -44.36
N VAL A 450 -12.54 -8.01 -45.21
CA VAL A 450 -11.75 -8.69 -46.25
C VAL A 450 -12.32 -8.29 -47.61
N ALA A 451 -11.67 -7.33 -48.25
CA ALA A 451 -12.05 -6.89 -49.59
C ALA A 451 -11.40 -7.77 -50.67
N PRO A 452 -12.12 -8.12 -51.76
CA PRO A 452 -11.52 -8.61 -52.99
C PRO A 452 -10.73 -7.52 -53.73
N LEU A 453 -9.89 -7.94 -54.70
CA LEU A 453 -9.20 -7.02 -55.62
C LEU A 453 -10.20 -6.31 -56.54
N GLU A 454 -9.97 -5.01 -56.73
CA GLU A 454 -10.74 -4.12 -57.59
C GLU A 454 -10.75 -4.60 -59.06
N ARG A 455 -11.89 -4.44 -59.73
CA ARG A 455 -12.08 -4.88 -61.13
C ARG A 455 -12.69 -3.77 -62.01
N ASN A 456 -12.44 -2.52 -61.65
CA ASN A 456 -12.99 -1.36 -62.35
C ASN A 456 -12.18 -0.98 -63.59
N TYR A 457 -12.85 -0.27 -64.50
CA TYR A 457 -12.20 0.37 -65.65
C TYR A 457 -11.21 1.44 -65.18
N GLN A 458 -10.03 1.51 -65.79
CA GLN A 458 -9.16 2.68 -65.65
C GLN A 458 -9.83 3.86 -66.33
N ASN A 459 -10.26 4.85 -65.55
CA ASN A 459 -10.57 6.17 -66.09
C ASN A 459 -9.23 6.85 -66.38
N LEU A 460 -8.83 6.83 -67.66
CA LEU A 460 -7.65 7.55 -68.17
C LEU A 460 -7.89 9.06 -68.18
#